data_AF-R6A716-F1
#
_entry.id   AF-R6A716-F1
#
_cell.length_a   1.000
_cell.length_b   1.000
_cell.length_c   1.000
_cell.angle_alpha   90.00
_cell.angle_beta   90.00
_cell.angle_gamma   90.00
#
_symmetry.space_group_name_H-M   'P 1'
#
loop_
_entity.id
_entity.type
_entity.pdbx_description
1 polymer ?
#
loop_
_entity_poly.entity_id
_entity_poly.type
_entity_poly.pdbx_seq_one_letter_code
_entity_poly.pdbx_strand_id
1 'polypeptide(L)'
;MDLLHLFHAGGFMMYPLLLCSIIVVTIFIERFRFYHANRSNIEKLTKEIPELLTANDQEGLKAALKADGGIPAGVILSGAEQLSSKANQTAILEGAASHAAGVLKSYLNYLDVIVTLSPLMGLLGTVIGMIGSFNVLSVEEGQPFAITGGVAEALVCTASGLFVAIIALIAYTYLSQQVSNFVSQMEKLGSLYLAIVEADQK
;
A
#
# COMPACT_ATOMS: atom_id res chain seq x y z
N MET A 1 -22.78 17.64 -17.57
CA MET A 1 -21.47 18.24 -17.28
C MET A 1 -20.43 17.20 -17.64
N ASP A 2 -19.80 17.31 -18.81
CA ASP A 2 -18.77 16.35 -19.23
C ASP A 2 -17.53 16.47 -18.34
N LEU A 3 -16.89 15.34 -18.04
CA LEU A 3 -15.66 15.29 -17.22
C LEU A 3 -14.55 16.18 -17.80
N LEU A 4 -14.50 16.29 -19.14
CA LEU A 4 -13.59 17.16 -19.88
C LEU A 4 -13.87 18.66 -19.65
N HIS A 5 -15.13 19.02 -19.45
CA HIS A 5 -15.54 20.39 -19.14
C HIS A 5 -15.17 20.75 -17.69
N LEU A 6 -15.29 19.80 -16.77
CA LEU A 6 -14.86 19.96 -15.38
C LEU A 6 -13.33 20.07 -15.26
N PHE A 7 -12.60 19.31 -16.09
CA PHE A 7 -11.14 19.35 -16.16
C PHE A 7 -10.61 20.69 -16.68
N HIS A 8 -11.17 21.20 -17.78
CA HIS A 8 -10.81 22.53 -18.28
C HIS A 8 -11.22 23.64 -17.32
N ALA A 9 -12.30 23.44 -16.56
CA ALA A 9 -12.76 24.41 -15.57
C ALA A 9 -11.84 24.49 -14.35
N GLY A 10 -11.06 23.48 -13.98
CA GLY A 10 -10.24 23.47 -12.75
C GLY A 10 -8.82 24.05 -12.88
N GLY A 11 -8.45 24.53 -14.08
CA GLY A 11 -7.18 25.24 -14.27
C GLY A 11 -5.93 24.39 -14.29
N PHE A 12 -4.78 25.05 -14.13
CA PHE A 12 -3.45 24.44 -14.21
C PHE A 12 -3.21 23.34 -13.15
N MET A 13 -3.80 23.45 -11.95
CA MET A 13 -3.58 22.45 -10.89
C MET A 13 -4.28 21.11 -11.13
N MET A 14 -5.15 21.01 -12.14
CA MET A 14 -5.78 19.75 -12.53
C MET A 14 -4.80 18.74 -13.12
N TYR A 15 -3.73 19.19 -13.80
CA TYR A 15 -2.73 18.30 -14.41
C TYR A 15 -1.97 17.46 -13.37
N PRO A 16 -1.34 18.06 -12.33
CA PRO A 16 -0.66 17.24 -11.35
C PRO A 16 -1.64 16.46 -10.45
N LEU A 17 -2.88 16.93 -10.23
CA LEU A 17 -3.92 16.11 -9.57
C LEU A 17 -4.30 14.86 -10.40
N LEU A 18 -4.39 14.99 -11.72
CA LEU A 18 -4.63 13.85 -12.61
C LEU A 18 -3.48 12.84 -12.53
N LEU A 19 -2.23 13.33 -12.50
CA LEU A 19 -1.07 12.48 -12.31
C LEU A 19 -1.14 11.71 -10.98
N CYS A 20 -1.48 12.38 -9.88
CA CYS A 20 -1.70 11.72 -8.58
C CYS A 20 -2.77 10.62 -8.67
N SER A 21 -3.89 10.89 -9.33
CA SER A 21 -4.97 9.91 -9.54
C SER A 21 -4.48 8.67 -10.30
N ILE A 22 -3.73 8.85 -11.39
CA ILE A 22 -3.16 7.74 -12.17
C ILE A 22 -2.19 6.92 -11.31
N ILE A 23 -1.33 7.58 -10.53
CA ILE A 23 -0.38 6.90 -9.63
C ILE A 23 -1.13 6.06 -8.59
N VAL A 24 -2.19 6.60 -7.97
CA VAL A 24 -3.02 5.86 -6.99
C VAL A 24 -3.58 4.59 -7.60
N VAL A 25 -4.21 4.69 -8.78
CA VAL A 25 -4.80 3.53 -9.45
C VAL A 25 -3.73 2.51 -9.84
N THR A 26 -2.58 2.98 -10.34
CA THR A 26 -1.47 2.12 -10.75
C THR A 26 -0.90 1.33 -9.57
N ILE A 27 -0.60 2.01 -8.46
CA ILE A 27 -0.11 1.37 -7.24
C ILE A 27 -1.15 0.41 -6.69
N PHE A 28 -2.43 0.79 -6.68
CA PHE A 28 -3.49 -0.07 -6.18
C PHE A 28 -3.58 -1.38 -6.94
N ILE A 29 -3.58 -1.33 -8.28
CA ILE A 29 -3.66 -2.54 -9.12
C ILE A 29 -2.40 -3.41 -8.98
N GLU A 30 -1.22 -2.81 -9.01
CA GLU A 30 0.06 -3.54 -8.87
C GLU A 30 0.13 -4.24 -7.50
N ARG A 31 -0.13 -3.51 -6.41
CA ARG A 31 -0.13 -4.07 -5.04
C ARG A 31 -1.22 -5.10 -4.84
N PHE A 32 -2.42 -4.87 -5.36
CA PHE A 32 -3.52 -5.84 -5.24
C PHE A 32 -3.14 -7.18 -5.90
N ARG A 33 -2.57 -7.14 -7.10
CA ARG A 33 -2.09 -8.34 -7.80
C ARG A 33 -0.91 -8.98 -7.07
N PHE A 34 0.03 -8.18 -6.60
CA PHE A 34 1.19 -8.65 -5.84
C PHE A 34 0.76 -9.40 -4.56
N TYR A 35 -0.12 -8.81 -3.76
CA TYR A 35 -0.65 -9.45 -2.55
C TYR A 35 -1.46 -10.69 -2.88
N HIS A 36 -2.25 -10.69 -3.94
CA HIS A 36 -3.02 -11.87 -4.32
C HIS A 36 -2.12 -13.03 -4.78
N ALA A 37 -1.07 -12.74 -5.55
CA ALA A 37 -0.14 -13.74 -6.07
C ALA A 37 0.79 -14.34 -5.00
N ASN A 38 1.10 -13.59 -3.94
CA ASN A 38 2.06 -14.00 -2.90
C ASN A 38 1.39 -14.50 -1.60
N ARG A 39 0.09 -14.84 -1.64
CA ARG A 39 -0.61 -15.42 -0.49
C ARG A 39 -0.15 -16.86 -0.24
N SER A 40 0.05 -17.20 1.03
CA SER A 40 0.26 -18.58 1.45
C SER A 40 -1.05 -19.24 1.88
N ASN A 41 -1.14 -20.56 1.72
CA ASN A 41 -2.24 -21.36 2.26
C ASN A 41 -1.98 -21.66 3.75
N ILE A 42 -2.31 -20.69 4.60
CA ILE A 42 -2.02 -20.75 6.04
C ILE A 42 -2.71 -21.93 6.72
N GLU A 43 -3.92 -22.32 6.30
CA GLU A 43 -4.62 -23.46 6.88
C GLU A 43 -3.89 -24.78 6.62
N LYS A 44 -3.38 -24.95 5.39
CA LYS A 44 -2.57 -26.11 5.02
C LYS A 44 -1.23 -26.11 5.77
N LEU A 45 -0.51 -24.99 5.76
CA LEU A 45 0.81 -24.86 6.41
C LEU A 45 0.75 -25.04 7.93
N THR A 46 -0.32 -24.58 8.58
CA THR A 46 -0.51 -24.78 10.04
C THR A 46 -0.64 -26.27 10.41
N LYS A 47 -1.05 -27.13 9.47
CA LYS A 47 -1.15 -28.59 9.67
C LYS A 47 0.13 -29.32 9.25
N GLU A 48 0.68 -28.96 8.08
CA GLU A 48 1.85 -29.65 7.52
C GLU A 48 3.15 -29.35 8.27
N ILE A 49 3.35 -28.11 8.75
CA ILE A 49 4.61 -27.74 9.44
C ILE A 49 4.83 -28.60 10.69
N PRO A 50 3.86 -28.77 11.60
CA PRO A 50 4.03 -29.64 12.76
C PRO A 50 4.25 -31.11 12.42
N GLU A 51 3.50 -31.64 11.46
CA GLU A 51 3.60 -33.04 11.04
C GLU A 51 4.99 -33.36 10.49
N LEU A 52 5.52 -32.50 9.61
CA LEU A 52 6.83 -32.68 8.98
C LEU A 52 7.99 -32.47 9.96
N LEU A 53 7.88 -31.49 10.86
CA LEU A 53 8.88 -31.27 11.90
C LEU A 53 8.93 -32.44 12.90
N THR A 54 7.78 -32.94 13.36
CA THR A 54 7.71 -34.08 14.29
C THR A 54 8.21 -35.38 13.65
N ALA A 55 8.00 -35.54 12.33
CA ALA A 55 8.55 -36.65 11.56
C ALA A 55 10.06 -36.50 11.25
N ASN A 56 10.68 -35.39 11.65
CA ASN A 56 12.05 -35.00 11.32
C ASN A 56 12.34 -34.97 9.81
N ASP A 57 11.31 -34.70 8.99
CA ASP A 57 11.40 -34.62 7.53
C ASP A 57 11.69 -33.18 7.07
N GLN A 58 12.96 -32.79 7.19
CA GLN A 58 13.41 -31.45 6.80
C GLN A 58 13.29 -31.19 5.28
N GLU A 59 13.47 -32.22 4.45
CA GLU A 59 13.36 -32.09 3.00
C GLU A 59 11.89 -31.90 2.59
N GLY A 60 10.98 -32.67 3.18
CA GLY A 60 9.54 -32.51 3.01
C GLY A 60 9.04 -31.13 3.43
N LEU A 61 9.52 -30.61 4.57
CA LEU A 61 9.20 -29.25 5.02
C LEU A 61 9.63 -28.18 4.00
N LYS A 62 10.88 -28.25 3.52
CA LYS A 62 11.38 -27.30 2.52
C LYS A 62 10.60 -27.41 1.20
N ALA A 63 10.24 -28.61 0.78
CA ALA A 63 9.47 -28.84 -0.43
C ALA A 63 8.05 -28.26 -0.31
N ALA A 64 7.36 -28.48 0.81
CA ALA A 64 6.02 -27.93 1.06
C ALA A 64 6.02 -26.39 1.06
N LEU A 65 7.00 -25.77 1.73
CA LEU A 65 7.15 -24.31 1.77
C LEU A 65 7.47 -23.71 0.40
N LYS A 66 8.33 -24.36 -0.39
CA LYS A 66 8.64 -23.95 -1.77
C LYS A 66 7.46 -24.11 -2.72
N ALA A 67 6.66 -25.16 -2.54
CA ALA A 67 5.47 -25.42 -3.34
C ALA A 67 4.35 -24.40 -3.08
N ASP A 68 4.24 -23.89 -1.85
CA ASP A 68 3.34 -22.78 -1.52
C ASP A 68 3.80 -21.47 -2.17
N GLY A 69 5.09 -21.12 -2.01
CA GLY A 69 5.72 -19.98 -2.68
C GLY A 69 5.24 -18.60 -2.22
N GLY A 70 4.35 -18.52 -1.22
CA GLY A 70 3.91 -17.26 -0.65
C GLY A 70 4.93 -16.65 0.33
N ILE A 71 4.76 -15.35 0.61
CA ILE A 71 5.68 -14.62 1.50
C ILE A 71 5.73 -15.22 2.91
N PRO A 72 4.59 -15.57 3.56
CA PRO A 72 4.62 -16.23 4.86
C PRO A 72 5.38 -17.55 4.86
N ALA A 73 5.21 -18.38 3.83
CA ALA A 73 5.97 -19.62 3.69
C ALA A 73 7.47 -19.37 3.49
N GLY A 74 7.84 -18.34 2.71
CA GLY A 74 9.23 -17.95 2.48
C GLY A 74 9.99 -17.54 3.76
N VAL A 75 9.31 -16.90 4.70
CA VAL A 75 9.90 -16.58 6.02
C VAL A 75 10.24 -17.86 6.80
N ILE A 76 9.32 -18.82 6.83
CA ILE A 76 9.57 -20.11 7.51
C ILE A 76 10.66 -20.91 6.79
N LEU A 77 10.67 -20.85 5.45
CA LEU A 77 11.69 -21.52 4.64
C LEU A 77 13.10 -21.03 5.01
N SER A 78 13.25 -19.74 5.29
CA SER A 78 14.54 -19.14 5.69
C SER A 78 15.06 -19.72 7.02
N GLY A 79 14.16 -20.05 7.94
CA GLY A 79 14.47 -20.79 9.16
C GLY A 79 14.78 -22.26 8.88
N ALA A 80 13.91 -22.93 8.13
CA ALA A 80 14.05 -24.36 7.80
C ALA A 80 15.35 -24.68 7.04
N GLU A 81 15.84 -23.77 6.19
CA GLU A 81 17.12 -23.91 5.49
C GLU A 81 18.32 -23.89 6.43
N GLN A 82 18.21 -23.20 7.55
CA GLN A 82 19.27 -23.06 8.56
C GLN A 82 19.02 -23.92 9.80
N LEU A 83 18.04 -24.82 9.77
CA LEU A 83 17.67 -25.65 10.92
C LEU A 83 18.83 -26.54 11.41
N SER A 84 19.70 -27.00 10.51
CA SER A 84 20.90 -27.78 10.86
C SER A 84 22.05 -26.93 11.41
N SER A 85 21.95 -25.60 11.36
CA SER A 85 22.94 -24.68 11.91
C SER A 85 22.64 -24.41 13.39
N LYS A 86 23.68 -24.25 14.23
CA LYS A 86 23.54 -23.75 15.62
C LYS A 86 23.11 -22.28 15.71
N ALA A 87 22.60 -21.72 14.64
CA ALA A 87 22.14 -20.35 14.59
C ALA A 87 20.82 -20.19 15.38
N ASN A 88 20.64 -19.04 16.00
CA ASN A 88 19.41 -18.71 16.70
C ASN A 88 18.26 -18.60 15.69
N GLN A 89 17.38 -19.59 15.70
CA GLN A 89 16.23 -19.68 14.78
C GLN A 89 15.30 -18.48 14.93
N THR A 90 15.08 -18.00 16.15
CA THR A 90 14.25 -16.83 16.44
C THR A 90 14.79 -15.59 15.73
N ALA A 91 16.11 -15.36 15.83
CA ALA A 91 16.75 -14.21 15.16
C ALA A 91 16.66 -14.31 13.62
N ILE A 92 16.76 -15.51 13.05
CA ILE A 92 16.62 -15.73 11.60
C ILE A 92 15.19 -15.41 11.16
N LEU A 93 14.18 -15.94 11.86
CA LEU A 93 12.78 -15.70 11.51
C LEU A 93 12.40 -14.23 11.68
N GLU A 94 12.82 -13.58 12.76
CA GLU A 94 12.56 -12.15 12.98
C GLU A 94 13.19 -11.29 11.88
N GLY A 95 14.44 -11.58 11.49
CA GLY A 95 15.12 -10.89 10.41
C GLY A 95 14.40 -11.06 9.06
N ALA A 96 14.01 -12.30 8.73
CA ALA A 96 13.26 -12.61 7.51
C ALA A 96 11.86 -11.97 7.50
N ALA A 97 11.13 -12.03 8.61
CA ALA A 97 9.82 -11.41 8.77
C ALA A 97 9.89 -9.88 8.67
N SER A 98 10.89 -9.26 9.28
CA SER A 98 11.12 -7.81 9.21
C SER A 98 11.44 -7.36 7.78
N HIS A 99 12.31 -8.10 7.08
CA HIS A 99 12.60 -7.84 5.67
C HIS A 99 11.35 -7.98 4.80
N ALA A 100 10.60 -9.08 4.95
CA ALA A 100 9.36 -9.33 4.22
C ALA A 100 8.30 -8.25 4.50
N ALA A 101 8.14 -7.82 5.76
CA ALA A 101 7.24 -6.73 6.13
C ALA A 101 7.66 -5.41 5.48
N GLY A 102 8.96 -5.13 5.38
CA GLY A 102 9.48 -3.97 4.65
C GLY A 102 9.11 -4.01 3.17
N VAL A 103 9.29 -5.16 2.52
CA VAL A 103 8.90 -5.37 1.11
C VAL A 103 7.40 -5.22 0.91
N LEU A 104 6.58 -5.77 1.81
CA LEU A 104 5.13 -5.63 1.77
C LEU A 104 4.68 -4.17 1.93
N LYS A 105 5.32 -3.41 2.82
CA LYS A 105 5.03 -1.98 3.04
C LYS A 105 5.53 -1.07 1.92
N SER A 106 6.39 -1.56 1.03
CA SER A 106 6.85 -0.76 -0.10
C SER A 106 5.65 -0.22 -0.88
N TYR A 107 5.76 1.03 -1.33
CA TYR A 107 4.74 1.80 -2.05
C TYR A 107 3.52 2.30 -1.27
N LEU A 108 3.22 1.77 -0.08
CA LEU A 108 2.15 2.32 0.77
C LEU A 108 2.45 3.77 1.19
N ASN A 109 3.73 4.10 1.41
CA ASN A 109 4.16 5.46 1.73
C ASN A 109 3.81 6.47 0.62
N TYR A 110 3.83 6.06 -0.66
CA TYR A 110 3.44 6.97 -1.75
C TYR A 110 1.94 7.27 -1.71
N LEU A 111 1.11 6.27 -1.41
CA LEU A 111 -0.33 6.48 -1.22
C LEU A 111 -0.60 7.42 -0.03
N ASP A 112 0.09 7.22 1.09
CA ASP A 112 -0.02 8.08 2.28
C ASP A 112 0.35 9.54 1.98
N VAL A 113 1.43 9.75 1.23
CA VAL A 113 1.81 11.09 0.75
C VAL A 113 0.72 11.68 -0.15
N ILE A 114 0.15 10.91 -1.09
CA ILE A 114 -0.90 11.40 -2.00
C ILE A 114 -2.19 11.75 -1.26
N VAL A 115 -2.55 10.98 -0.22
CA VAL A 115 -3.70 11.29 0.66
C VAL A 115 -3.57 12.68 1.26
N THR A 116 -2.38 13.06 1.69
CA THR A 116 -2.13 14.36 2.32
C THR A 116 -1.86 15.47 1.30
N LEU A 117 -1.18 15.15 0.19
CA LEU A 117 -0.77 16.13 -0.82
C LEU A 117 -1.94 16.58 -1.70
N SER A 118 -2.85 15.67 -2.08
CA SER A 118 -3.94 16.01 -3.03
C SER A 118 -4.89 17.11 -2.52
N PRO A 119 -5.32 17.12 -1.23
CA PRO A 119 -6.11 18.22 -0.69
C PRO A 119 -5.34 19.54 -0.63
N LEU A 120 -4.05 19.50 -0.29
CA LEU A 120 -3.19 20.68 -0.25
C LEU A 120 -3.00 21.29 -1.64
N MET A 121 -2.89 20.45 -2.67
CA MET A 121 -2.88 20.88 -4.07
C MET A 121 -4.21 21.49 -4.51
N GLY A 122 -5.34 20.91 -4.09
CA GLY A 122 -6.66 21.49 -4.32
C GLY A 122 -6.81 22.88 -3.69
N LEU A 123 -6.38 23.01 -2.42
CA LEU A 123 -6.35 24.28 -1.70
C LEU A 123 -5.43 25.30 -2.41
N LEU A 124 -4.23 24.89 -2.84
CA LEU A 124 -3.34 25.75 -3.62
C LEU A 124 -4.01 26.22 -4.92
N GLY A 125 -4.73 25.34 -5.61
CA GLY A 125 -5.54 25.70 -6.77
C GLY A 125 -6.57 26.78 -6.48
N THR A 126 -7.21 26.74 -5.30
CA THR A 126 -8.14 27.83 -4.91
C THR A 126 -7.44 29.16 -4.72
N VAL A 127 -6.26 29.16 -4.10
CA VAL A 127 -5.48 30.38 -3.88
C VAL A 127 -5.10 31.00 -5.22
N ILE A 128 -4.63 30.17 -6.16
CA ILE A 128 -4.25 30.63 -7.51
C ILE A 128 -5.46 31.17 -8.28
N GLY A 129 -6.59 30.44 -8.29
CA GLY A 129 -7.81 30.87 -8.97
C GLY A 129 -8.41 32.16 -8.40
N MET A 130 -8.36 32.32 -7.07
CA MET A 130 -8.75 33.55 -6.38
C MET A 130 -7.83 34.73 -6.75
N ILE A 131 -6.50 34.54 -6.75
CA ILE A 131 -5.54 35.58 -7.16
C ILE A 131 -5.80 36.01 -8.61
N GLY A 132 -6.03 35.06 -9.52
CA GLY A 132 -6.38 35.34 -10.91
C GLY A 132 -7.66 36.17 -11.04
N SER A 133 -8.70 35.81 -10.27
CA SER A 133 -9.99 36.51 -10.24
C SER A 133 -9.86 37.98 -9.82
N PHE A 134 -9.03 38.26 -8.80
CA PHE A 134 -8.79 39.64 -8.33
C PHE A 134 -7.94 40.47 -9.29
N ASN A 135 -7.03 39.84 -10.04
CA ASN A 135 -6.23 40.54 -11.03
C ASN A 135 -7.08 41.06 -12.20
N VAL A 136 -8.08 40.27 -12.65
CA VAL A 136 -9.02 40.69 -13.71
C VAL A 136 -9.83 41.92 -13.29
N LEU A 137 -10.27 41.97 -12.02
CA LEU A 137 -10.98 43.13 -11.46
C LEU A 137 -10.14 44.42 -11.46
N SER A 138 -8.81 44.29 -11.42
CA SER A 138 -7.86 45.41 -11.38
C SER A 138 -7.57 46.01 -12.76
N VAL A 139 -7.83 45.24 -13.84
CA VAL A 139 -7.46 45.59 -15.22
C VAL A 139 -8.68 45.98 -16.06
N GLU A 140 -9.84 45.36 -15.82
CA GLU A 140 -11.08 45.67 -16.51
C GLU A 140 -12.09 46.27 -15.51
N GLU A 141 -12.20 47.61 -15.48
CA GLU A 141 -13.25 48.30 -14.73
C GLU A 141 -14.63 47.85 -15.27
N GLY A 142 -15.29 46.91 -14.58
CA GLY A 142 -16.74 46.72 -14.71
C GLY A 142 -17.27 45.40 -15.28
N GLN A 143 -16.52 44.29 -15.31
CA GLN A 143 -17.10 42.97 -15.58
C GLN A 143 -17.18 42.05 -14.33
N PRO A 144 -18.19 42.21 -13.46
CA PRO A 144 -18.38 41.34 -12.29
C PRO A 144 -18.53 39.85 -12.65
N PHE A 145 -18.93 39.54 -13.89
CA PHE A 145 -19.06 38.16 -14.39
C PHE A 145 -17.72 37.45 -14.61
N ALA A 146 -16.60 38.16 -14.79
CA ALA A 146 -15.30 37.52 -14.97
C ALA A 146 -14.77 36.89 -13.65
N ILE A 147 -15.16 37.44 -12.50
CA ILE A 147 -14.79 36.93 -11.17
C ILE A 147 -15.46 35.58 -10.90
N THR A 148 -16.71 35.40 -11.33
CA THR A 148 -17.47 34.17 -11.04
C THR A 148 -16.84 32.94 -11.72
N GLY A 149 -16.17 33.13 -12.85
CA GLY A 149 -15.40 32.09 -13.54
C GLY A 149 -14.21 31.59 -12.72
N GLY A 150 -13.34 32.48 -12.24
CA GLY A 150 -12.14 32.07 -11.49
C GLY A 150 -12.44 31.53 -10.08
N VAL A 151 -13.54 31.97 -9.46
CA VAL A 151 -14.05 31.36 -8.22
C VAL A 151 -14.61 29.96 -8.47
N ALA A 152 -15.34 29.76 -9.57
CA ALA A 152 -15.82 28.44 -9.95
C ALA A 152 -14.65 27.46 -10.24
N GLU A 153 -13.62 27.94 -10.93
CA GLU A 153 -12.39 27.17 -11.18
C GLU A 153 -11.71 26.73 -9.89
N ALA A 154 -11.52 27.66 -8.96
CA ALA A 154 -10.95 27.41 -7.64
C ALA A 154 -11.71 26.28 -6.91
N LEU A 155 -13.05 26.36 -6.87
CA LEU A 155 -13.88 25.37 -6.18
C LEU A 155 -13.81 23.98 -6.82
N VAL A 156 -13.78 23.91 -8.16
CA VAL A 156 -13.65 22.65 -8.90
C VAL A 156 -12.30 21.98 -8.61
N CYS A 157 -11.22 22.76 -8.53
CA CYS A 157 -9.90 22.23 -8.20
C CYS A 157 -9.85 21.63 -6.79
N THR A 158 -10.46 22.28 -5.79
CA THR A 158 -10.53 21.72 -4.42
C THR A 158 -11.36 20.46 -4.35
N ALA A 159 -12.55 20.48 -4.96
CA ALA A 159 -13.42 19.31 -4.98
C ALA A 159 -12.71 18.10 -5.62
N SER A 160 -11.96 18.33 -6.70
CA SER A 160 -11.17 17.31 -7.37
C SER A 160 -10.02 16.79 -6.51
N GLY A 161 -9.28 17.68 -5.83
CA GLY A 161 -8.20 17.28 -4.91
C GLY A 161 -8.68 16.44 -3.74
N LEU A 162 -9.83 16.80 -3.15
CA LEU A 162 -10.48 16.01 -2.11
C LEU A 162 -10.94 14.64 -2.64
N PHE A 163 -11.53 14.60 -3.83
CA PHE A 163 -11.96 13.34 -4.43
C PHE A 163 -10.80 12.37 -4.64
N VAL A 164 -9.67 12.84 -5.19
CA VAL A 164 -8.45 12.02 -5.36
C VAL A 164 -7.93 11.53 -4.00
N ALA A 165 -7.92 12.40 -2.99
CA ALA A 165 -7.48 12.03 -1.64
C ALA A 165 -8.34 10.93 -1.01
N ILE A 166 -9.67 11.00 -1.19
CA ILE A 166 -10.61 9.99 -0.67
C ILE A 166 -10.32 8.63 -1.31
N ILE A 167 -10.13 8.58 -2.63
CA ILE A 167 -9.81 7.33 -3.33
C ILE A 167 -8.44 6.78 -2.88
N ALA A 168 -7.44 7.65 -2.76
CA ALA A 168 -6.12 7.27 -2.25
C ALA A 168 -6.19 6.70 -0.83
N LEU A 169 -7.02 7.29 0.04
CA LEU A 169 -7.19 6.85 1.43
C LEU A 169 -7.84 5.46 1.49
N ILE A 170 -8.89 5.22 0.71
CA ILE A 170 -9.55 3.91 0.63
C ILE A 170 -8.55 2.84 0.16
N ALA A 171 -7.77 3.15 -0.88
CA ALA A 171 -6.73 2.27 -1.40
C ALA A 171 -5.65 1.98 -0.34
N TYR A 172 -5.14 3.02 0.32
CA TYR A 172 -4.14 2.90 1.38
C TYR A 172 -4.64 2.02 2.53
N THR A 173 -5.83 2.30 3.07
CA THR A 173 -6.40 1.54 4.19
C THR A 173 -6.59 0.07 3.83
N TYR A 174 -7.12 -0.22 2.64
CA TYR A 174 -7.29 -1.59 2.18
C TYR A 174 -5.96 -2.34 2.09
N LEU A 175 -4.96 -1.74 1.42
CA LEU A 175 -3.65 -2.36 1.24
C LEU A 175 -2.90 -2.50 2.58
N SER A 176 -3.00 -1.52 3.47
CA SER A 176 -2.42 -1.57 4.82
C SER A 176 -3.01 -2.72 5.63
N GLN A 177 -4.32 -2.96 5.55
CA GLN A 177 -4.94 -4.09 6.22
C GLN A 177 -4.41 -5.43 5.69
N GLN A 178 -4.18 -5.52 4.38
CA GLN A 178 -3.60 -6.73 3.78
C GLN A 178 -2.16 -6.97 4.26
N VAL A 179 -1.33 -5.93 4.35
CA VAL A 179 0.01 -6.03 4.93
C VAL A 179 -0.04 -6.53 6.37
N SER A 180 -0.93 -5.97 7.20
CA SER A 180 -1.12 -6.44 8.59
C SER A 180 -1.53 -7.91 8.65
N ASN A 181 -2.40 -8.36 7.73
CA ASN A 181 -2.80 -9.76 7.64
C ASN A 181 -1.58 -10.66 7.30
N PHE A 182 -0.73 -10.27 6.37
CA PHE A 182 0.50 -10.99 6.05
C PHE A 182 1.45 -11.08 7.26
N VAL A 183 1.63 -9.98 7.99
CA VAL A 183 2.48 -9.95 9.20
C VAL A 183 1.94 -10.91 10.27
N SER A 184 0.65 -10.86 10.54
CA SER A 184 0.03 -11.79 11.50
C SER A 184 0.17 -13.26 11.09
N GLN A 185 0.11 -13.55 9.79
CA GLN A 185 0.34 -14.91 9.27
C GLN A 185 1.78 -15.37 9.45
N MET A 186 2.76 -14.50 9.18
CA MET A 186 4.18 -14.77 9.43
C MET A 186 4.44 -15.06 10.91
N GLU A 187 3.88 -14.24 11.81
CA GLU A 187 4.01 -14.43 13.27
C GLU A 187 3.38 -15.75 13.73
N LYS A 188 2.18 -16.08 13.23
CA LYS A 188 1.50 -17.34 13.58
C LYS A 188 2.31 -18.56 13.16
N LEU A 189 2.78 -18.59 11.91
CA LEU A 189 3.56 -19.72 11.40
C LEU A 189 4.93 -19.79 12.08
N GLY A 190 5.56 -18.64 12.31
CA GLY A 190 6.87 -18.56 12.97
C GLY A 190 6.82 -19.05 14.41
N SER A 191 5.78 -18.66 15.15
CA SER A 191 5.57 -19.12 16.53
C SER A 191 5.34 -20.63 16.59
N LEU A 192 4.56 -21.18 15.65
CA LEU A 192 4.33 -22.62 15.55
C LEU A 192 5.62 -23.39 15.24
N TYR A 193 6.40 -22.90 14.28
CA TYR A 193 7.68 -23.48 13.90
C TYR A 193 8.67 -23.48 15.08
N LEU A 194 8.85 -22.33 15.74
CA LEU A 194 9.79 -22.19 16.86
C LEU A 194 9.39 -23.07 18.05
N ALA A 195 8.09 -23.14 18.38
CA ALA A 195 7.61 -23.96 19.50
C ALA A 195 8.00 -25.45 19.37
N ILE A 196 8.04 -25.97 18.14
CA ILE A 196 8.39 -27.37 17.88
C ILE A 196 9.90 -27.56 17.83
N VAL A 197 10.62 -26.65 17.17
CA VAL A 197 12.09 -26.71 17.08
C VAL A 197 12.74 -26.57 18.45
N GLU A 198 12.23 -25.70 19.32
CA GLU A 198 12.74 -25.55 20.69
C GLU A 198 12.36 -26.73 21.60
N ALA A 199 11.24 -27.40 21.32
CA ALA A 199 10.84 -28.60 22.04
C ALA A 199 11.77 -29.79 21.73
N ASP A 200 12.25 -29.91 20.49
CA ASP A 200 13.16 -30.97 20.04
C ASP A 200 14.61 -30.76 20.53
N GLN A 201 14.95 -29.54 20.96
CA GLN A 201 16.27 -29.21 21.53
C GLN A 201 16.39 -29.46 23.04
N LYS A 202 15.31 -29.80 23.73
CA LYS A 202 15.29 -30.12 25.18
C LYS A 202 15.36 -31.62 25.43
#